data_AF-F9HF79-F1
#
_entry.id   AF-F9HF79-F1
#
_cell.length_a   1.000
_cell.length_b   1.000
_cell.length_c   1.000
_cell.angle_alpha   90.00
_cell.angle_beta   90.00
_cell.angle_gamma   90.00
#
_symmetry.space_group_name_H-M   'P 1'
#
loop_
_entity.id
_entity.type
_entity.pdbx_description
1 polymer ?
#
loop_
_entity_poly.entity_id
_entity_poly.type
_entity_poly.pdbx_seq_one_letter_code
_entity_poly.pdbx_strand_id
1 'polypeptide(L)'
;MTWLPTLALQAGLSKNASGILASVFSLVSLPFSMTIPSLTTRLSARGRLIMISCVAAAGLSGVSMLLFQTDNFLYWLVLNLLIGISVSALFPYLMVTFSLKTNTPEQTAQLSGLAQTGGYILAALGPSLFGFGFDFFKSWTPGILALLILTGIMTASLFYIEKFDKIL
;
A
#
# COMPACT_ATOMS: atom_id res chain seq x y z
N MET A 1 7.48 -1.35 10.02
CA MET A 1 8.23 -2.27 9.12
C MET A 1 8.77 -3.46 9.91
N THR A 2 7.89 -4.29 10.49
CA THR A 2 8.31 -5.33 11.45
C THR A 2 7.87 -6.73 11.05
N TRP A 3 6.71 -6.87 10.41
CA TRP A 3 6.15 -8.19 10.08
C TRP A 3 6.67 -8.75 8.75
N LEU A 4 6.87 -7.93 7.70
CA LEU A 4 7.26 -8.41 6.38
C LEU A 4 8.66 -9.08 6.37
N PRO A 5 9.71 -8.48 6.97
CA PRO A 5 10.99 -9.17 7.13
C PRO A 5 10.90 -10.40 8.04
N THR A 6 10.06 -10.36 9.08
CA THR A 6 9.84 -11.50 9.98
C THR A 6 9.22 -12.69 9.24
N LEU A 7 8.23 -12.43 8.38
CA LEU A 7 7.61 -13.42 7.50
C LEU A 7 8.62 -14.03 6.53
N ALA A 8 9.51 -13.23 5.93
CA ALA A 8 10.58 -13.74 5.07
C ALA A 8 11.57 -14.65 5.83
N LEU A 9 11.96 -14.26 7.04
CA LEU A 9 12.81 -15.08 7.91
C LEU A 9 12.13 -16.40 8.28
N GLN A 10 10.85 -16.37 8.65
CA GLN A 10 10.09 -17.58 8.99
C GLN A 10 9.81 -18.47 7.77
N ALA A 11 9.80 -17.89 6.56
CA ALA A 11 9.72 -18.65 5.32
C ALA A 11 11.04 -19.33 4.93
N GLY A 12 12.13 -19.06 5.65
CA GLY A 12 13.43 -19.72 5.46
C GLY A 12 14.54 -18.82 4.89
N LEU A 13 14.27 -17.54 4.62
CA LEU A 13 15.30 -16.64 4.11
C LEU A 13 16.31 -16.27 5.20
N SER A 14 17.55 -15.99 4.79
CA SER A 14 18.57 -15.49 5.71
C SER A 14 18.27 -14.06 6.17
N LYS A 15 18.87 -13.65 7.30
CA LYS A 15 18.86 -12.26 7.79
C LYS A 15 19.38 -11.28 6.77
N ASN A 16 20.46 -11.65 6.07
CA ASN A 16 21.05 -10.81 5.02
C ASN A 16 20.06 -10.61 3.86
N ALA A 17 19.46 -11.69 3.36
CA ALA A 17 18.49 -11.62 2.28
C ALA A 17 17.27 -10.76 2.66
N SER A 18 16.75 -10.93 3.87
CA SER A 18 15.62 -10.13 4.39
C SER A 18 15.98 -8.64 4.51
N GLY A 19 17.22 -8.32 4.92
CA GLY A 19 17.73 -6.95 4.96
C GLY A 19 17.87 -6.30 3.57
N ILE A 20 18.32 -7.07 2.57
CA ILE A 20 18.37 -6.63 1.18
C ILE A 20 16.97 -6.32 0.68
N LEU A 21 15.99 -7.20 0.92
CA LEU A 21 14.60 -6.99 0.51
C LEU A 21 13.98 -5.72 1.11
N ALA A 22 14.22 -5.46 2.40
CA ALA A 22 13.76 -4.23 3.05
C ALA A 22 14.43 -2.97 2.46
N SER A 23 15.71 -3.06 2.10
CA SER A 23 16.43 -1.98 1.41
C SER A 23 15.85 -1.73 0.01
N VAL A 24 15.59 -2.80 -0.76
CA VAL A 24 14.96 -2.71 -2.08
C VAL A 24 13.56 -2.10 -1.99
N PHE A 25 12.76 -2.49 -1.00
CA PHE A 25 11.46 -1.89 -0.74
C PHE A 25 11.57 -0.37 -0.55
N SER A 26 12.54 0.07 0.24
CA SER A 26 12.75 1.51 0.51
C SER A 26 13.26 2.25 -0.73
N LEU A 27 14.14 1.63 -1.51
CA LEU A 27 14.69 2.21 -2.74
C LEU A 27 13.62 2.35 -3.83
N VAL A 28 12.75 1.34 -4.02
CA VAL A 28 11.66 1.43 -5.01
C VAL A 28 10.63 2.48 -4.60
N SER A 29 10.49 2.81 -3.32
CA SER A 29 9.58 3.86 -2.88
C SER A 29 9.92 5.25 -3.40
N LEU A 30 11.21 5.55 -3.58
CA LEU A 30 11.68 6.88 -3.98
C LEU A 30 11.16 7.35 -5.35
N PRO A 31 11.39 6.62 -6.46
CA PRO A 31 10.94 7.07 -7.78
C PRO A 31 9.41 7.22 -7.86
N PHE A 32 8.65 6.30 -7.26
CA PHE A 32 7.19 6.37 -7.28
C PHE A 32 6.67 7.54 -6.44
N SER A 33 7.26 7.80 -5.28
CA SER A 33 6.86 8.94 -4.44
C SER A 33 7.06 10.29 -5.15
N MET A 34 8.10 10.40 -5.97
CA MET A 34 8.41 11.62 -6.71
C MET A 34 7.62 11.77 -8.01
N THR A 35 7.36 10.68 -8.74
CA THR A 35 6.78 10.73 -10.09
C THR A 35 5.25 10.76 -10.08
N ILE A 36 4.61 10.09 -9.11
CA ILE A 36 3.15 9.95 -9.08
C ILE A 36 2.40 11.28 -8.96
N PRO A 37 2.82 12.27 -8.14
CA PRO A 37 2.16 13.57 -8.12
C PRO A 37 2.10 14.24 -9.50
N SER A 38 3.22 14.23 -10.24
CA SER A 38 3.34 14.81 -11.58
C SER A 38 2.49 14.06 -12.61
N LEU A 39 2.48 12.72 -12.56
CA LEU A 39 1.61 11.92 -13.41
C LEU A 39 0.14 12.18 -13.12
N THR A 40 -0.23 12.30 -11.84
CA THR A 40 -1.62 12.51 -11.42
C THR A 40 -2.20 13.82 -11.97
N THR A 41 -1.42 14.90 -12.00
CA THR A 41 -1.87 16.19 -12.53
C THR A 41 -1.86 16.28 -14.05
N ARG A 42 -1.04 15.48 -14.73
CA ARG A 42 -0.88 15.50 -16.19
C ARG A 42 -1.78 14.51 -16.93
N LEU A 43 -2.11 13.39 -16.31
CA LEU A 43 -2.92 12.35 -16.93
C LEU A 43 -4.39 12.75 -17.00
N SER A 44 -5.05 12.36 -18.10
CA SER A 44 -6.51 12.40 -18.21
C SER A 44 -7.16 11.48 -17.17
N ALA A 45 -8.46 11.64 -16.92
CA ALA A 45 -9.20 10.76 -16.00
C ALA A 45 -9.04 9.27 -16.35
N ARG A 46 -9.08 8.93 -17.65
CA ARG A 46 -8.81 7.57 -18.13
C ARG A 46 -7.38 7.12 -17.84
N GLY A 47 -6.39 8.00 -18.05
CA GLY A 47 -5.00 7.71 -17.74
C GLY A 47 -4.76 7.46 -16.24
N ARG A 48 -5.39 8.25 -15.37
CA ARG A 48 -5.35 8.05 -13.91
C ARG A 48 -5.99 6.72 -13.51
N LEU A 49 -7.15 6.39 -14.07
CA LEU A 49 -7.80 5.09 -13.83
C LEU A 49 -6.92 3.90 -14.22
N ILE A 50 -6.22 3.97 -15.36
CA ILE A 50 -5.28 2.91 -15.78
C ILE A 50 -4.12 2.81 -14.80
N MET A 51 -3.48 3.94 -14.45
CA MET A 51 -2.38 3.99 -13.49
C MET A 51 -2.77 3.34 -12.15
N ILE A 52 -3.91 3.77 -11.61
CA ILE A 52 -4.51 3.23 -10.38
C ILE A 52 -4.77 1.73 -10.50
N SER A 53 -5.33 1.28 -11.62
CA SER A 53 -5.63 -0.14 -11.82
C SER A 53 -4.36 -0.99 -11.77
N CYS A 54 -3.30 -0.53 -12.42
CA CYS A 54 -1.99 -1.20 -12.37
C CYS A 54 -1.40 -1.22 -10.95
N VAL A 55 -1.46 -0.08 -10.25
CA VAL A 55 -0.94 0.08 -8.88
C VAL A 55 -1.72 -0.79 -7.89
N ALA A 56 -3.05 -0.85 -8.02
CA ALA A 56 -3.92 -1.69 -7.20
C ALA A 56 -3.73 -3.17 -7.50
N ALA A 57 -3.62 -3.55 -8.78
CA ALA A 57 -3.31 -4.92 -9.18
C ALA A 57 -1.94 -5.37 -8.65
N ALA A 58 -0.93 -4.51 -8.68
CA ALA A 58 0.37 -4.78 -8.06
C ALA A 58 0.24 -5.01 -6.54
N GLY A 59 -0.50 -4.15 -5.83
CA GLY A 59 -0.74 -4.33 -4.39
C GLY A 59 -1.46 -5.63 -4.07
N LEU A 60 -2.58 -5.91 -4.74
CA LEU A 60 -3.36 -7.12 -4.53
C LEU A 60 -2.57 -8.40 -4.86
N SER A 61 -1.83 -8.41 -5.98
CA SER A 61 -0.98 -9.55 -6.34
C SER A 61 0.15 -9.76 -5.33
N GLY A 62 0.87 -8.70 -4.96
CA GLY A 62 1.95 -8.76 -3.98
C GLY A 62 1.49 -9.24 -2.60
N VAL A 63 0.34 -8.75 -2.12
CA VAL A 63 -0.23 -9.23 -0.84
C VAL A 63 -0.75 -10.67 -0.98
N SER A 64 -1.31 -11.06 -2.12
CA SER A 64 -1.79 -12.44 -2.35
C SER A 64 -0.64 -13.45 -2.34
N MET A 65 0.52 -13.04 -2.84
CA MET A 65 1.73 -13.85 -2.81
C MET A 65 2.19 -14.20 -1.38
N LEU A 66 1.84 -13.39 -0.37
CA LEU A 66 2.17 -13.71 1.03
C LEU A 66 1.50 -15.01 1.53
N LEU A 67 0.44 -15.48 0.87
CA LEU A 67 -0.24 -16.73 1.22
C LEU A 67 0.59 -17.98 0.91
N PHE A 68 1.61 -17.86 0.06
CA PHE A 68 2.48 -18.97 -0.30
C PHE A 68 3.79 -18.88 0.47
N GLN A 69 4.07 -19.90 1.28
CA GLN A 69 5.31 -20.00 2.04
C GLN A 69 6.40 -20.61 1.15
N THR A 70 7.45 -19.84 0.87
CA THR A 70 8.63 -20.28 0.11
C THR A 70 9.88 -19.54 0.58
N ASP A 71 11.02 -20.21 0.56
CA ASP A 71 12.35 -19.67 0.87
C ASP A 71 13.02 -19.00 -0.35
N ASN A 72 12.34 -18.95 -1.51
CA ASN A 72 12.89 -18.44 -2.75
C ASN A 72 13.07 -16.91 -2.72
N PHE A 73 14.32 -16.44 -2.81
CA PHE A 73 14.64 -15.02 -2.78
C PHE A 73 13.97 -14.20 -3.90
N LEU A 74 13.91 -14.72 -5.13
CA LEU A 74 13.30 -14.02 -6.27
C LEU A 74 11.79 -13.85 -6.08
N TYR A 75 11.13 -14.85 -5.49
CA TYR A 75 9.72 -14.75 -5.13
C TYR A 75 9.46 -13.57 -4.18
N TRP A 76 10.26 -13.50 -3.11
CA TRP A 76 10.19 -12.41 -2.14
C TRP A 76 10.57 -11.06 -2.73
N LEU A 77 11.52 -11.02 -3.66
CA LEU A 77 11.91 -9.80 -4.37
C LEU A 77 10.73 -9.24 -5.18
N VAL A 78 10.09 -10.08 -5.99
CA VAL A 78 8.92 -9.69 -6.79
C VAL A 78 7.78 -9.19 -5.90
N LEU A 79 7.46 -9.93 -4.84
CA LEU A 79 6.44 -9.53 -3.86
C LEU A 79 6.76 -8.18 -3.20
N ASN A 80 8.03 -7.94 -2.79
CA ASN A 80 8.43 -6.68 -2.17
C ASN A 80 8.33 -5.51 -3.15
N LEU A 81 8.71 -5.73 -4.41
CA LEU A 81 8.56 -4.73 -5.47
C LEU A 81 7.08 -4.39 -5.70
N LEU A 82 6.22 -5.40 -5.83
CA LEU A 82 4.79 -5.21 -6.08
C LEU A 82 4.11 -4.44 -4.93
N ILE A 83 4.34 -4.84 -3.68
CA ILE A 83 3.79 -4.15 -2.51
C ILE A 83 4.41 -2.75 -2.39
N GLY A 84 5.73 -2.63 -2.54
CA GLY A 84 6.46 -1.37 -2.42
C GLY A 84 6.01 -0.32 -3.43
N ILE A 85 5.86 -0.71 -4.70
CA ILE A 85 5.31 0.14 -5.76
C ILE A 85 3.90 0.61 -5.39
N SER A 86 3.04 -0.33 -4.96
CA SER A 86 1.65 -0.01 -4.63
C SER A 86 1.53 1.02 -3.50
N VAL A 87 2.18 0.74 -2.37
CA VAL A 87 2.17 1.62 -1.19
C VAL A 87 2.74 3.00 -1.52
N SER A 88 3.86 3.04 -2.26
CA SER A 88 4.59 4.27 -2.54
C SER A 88 3.90 5.15 -3.59
N ALA A 89 3.06 4.55 -4.43
CA ALA A 89 2.27 5.29 -5.41
C ALA A 89 0.95 5.82 -4.82
N LEU A 90 0.24 5.02 -4.01
CA LEU A 90 -1.10 5.39 -3.56
C LEU A 90 -1.12 6.58 -2.60
N PHE A 91 -0.14 6.69 -1.70
CA PHE A 91 -0.09 7.80 -0.75
C PHE A 91 0.04 9.20 -1.42
N PRO A 92 1.05 9.46 -2.27
CA PRO A 92 1.16 10.75 -2.96
C PRO A 92 0.02 10.99 -3.96
N TYR A 93 -0.51 9.93 -4.59
CA TYR A 93 -1.70 10.04 -5.45
C TYR A 93 -2.89 10.59 -4.66
N LEU A 94 -3.17 10.05 -3.47
CA LEU A 94 -4.28 10.53 -2.62
C LEU A 94 -4.09 11.98 -2.19
N MET A 95 -2.86 12.39 -1.83
CA MET A 95 -2.57 13.77 -1.44
C MET A 95 -2.89 14.77 -2.57
N VAL A 96 -2.50 14.45 -3.81
CA VAL A 96 -2.85 15.28 -4.98
C VAL A 96 -4.35 15.22 -5.25
N THR A 97 -4.95 14.04 -5.13
CA THR A 97 -6.38 13.83 -5.38
C THR A 97 -7.26 14.64 -4.44
N PHE A 98 -6.87 14.82 -3.18
CA PHE A 98 -7.60 15.72 -2.26
C PHE A 98 -7.67 17.14 -2.81
N SER A 99 -6.56 17.69 -3.31
CA SER A 99 -6.53 19.03 -3.91
C SER A 99 -7.34 19.11 -5.22
N LEU A 100 -7.31 18.06 -6.04
CA LEU A 100 -8.08 18.02 -7.29
C LEU A 100 -9.59 17.94 -7.04
N LYS A 101 -10.01 17.30 -5.94
CA LYS A 101 -11.42 17.04 -5.62
C LYS A 101 -12.05 18.05 -4.65
N THR A 102 -11.35 19.11 -4.30
CA THR A 102 -11.86 20.24 -3.49
C THR A 102 -11.81 21.54 -4.27
N ASN A 103 -12.49 22.58 -3.80
CA ASN A 103 -12.52 23.88 -4.46
C ASN A 103 -11.61 24.92 -3.80
N THR A 104 -11.34 24.79 -2.49
CA THR A 104 -10.47 25.73 -1.76
C THR A 104 -9.36 25.01 -0.98
N PRO A 105 -8.24 25.69 -0.68
CA PRO A 105 -7.17 25.14 0.16
C PRO A 105 -7.66 24.69 1.54
N GLU A 106 -8.63 25.39 2.13
CA GLU A 106 -9.20 25.06 3.44
C GLU A 106 -9.95 23.73 3.38
N GLN A 107 -10.75 23.50 2.32
CA GLN A 107 -11.43 22.22 2.11
C GLN A 107 -10.43 21.08 1.90
N THR A 108 -9.35 21.32 1.15
CA THR A 108 -8.25 20.35 0.98
C THR A 108 -7.63 19.98 2.32
N ALA A 109 -7.34 20.96 3.17
CA ALA A 109 -6.76 20.75 4.48
C ALA A 109 -7.71 19.96 5.40
N GLN A 110 -9.01 20.29 5.39
CA GLN A 110 -10.02 19.57 6.18
C GLN A 110 -10.16 18.11 5.73
N LEU A 111 -10.30 17.86 4.43
CA LEU A 111 -10.44 16.51 3.89
C LEU A 111 -9.19 15.66 4.15
N SER A 112 -8.01 16.24 3.90
CA SER A 112 -6.73 15.59 4.15
C SER A 112 -6.52 15.29 5.63
N GLY A 113 -6.87 16.23 6.51
CA GLY A 113 -6.80 16.06 7.96
C GLY A 113 -7.68 14.90 8.44
N LEU A 114 -8.96 14.87 8.03
CA LEU A 114 -9.87 13.78 8.39
C LEU A 114 -9.35 12.41 7.94
N ALA A 115 -8.92 12.31 6.68
CA ALA A 115 -8.40 11.07 6.13
C ALA A 115 -7.11 10.61 6.83
N GLN A 116 -6.19 11.53 7.10
CA GLN A 116 -4.93 11.23 7.78
C GLN A 116 -5.13 10.84 9.24
N THR A 117 -6.02 11.50 9.99
CA THR A 117 -6.32 11.11 11.37
C THR A 117 -6.79 9.66 11.45
N GLY A 118 -7.74 9.26 10.58
CA GLY A 118 -8.17 7.86 10.49
C GLY A 118 -7.03 6.92 10.10
N GLY A 119 -6.25 7.28 9.08
CA GLY A 119 -5.11 6.51 8.62
C GLY A 119 -4.03 6.30 9.69
N TYR A 120 -3.72 7.33 10.48
CA TYR A 120 -2.72 7.24 11.56
C TYR A 120 -3.20 6.42 12.75
N ILE A 121 -4.49 6.44 13.09
CA ILE A 121 -5.06 5.52 14.10
C ILE A 121 -4.87 4.07 13.65
N LEU A 122 -5.19 3.76 12.38
CA LEU A 122 -4.97 2.43 11.82
C LEU A 122 -3.49 2.07 11.76
N ALA A 123 -2.60 3.00 11.41
CA ALA A 123 -1.16 2.77 11.36
C ALA A 123 -0.56 2.52 12.75
N ALA A 124 -1.09 3.15 13.80
CA ALA A 124 -0.65 2.95 15.17
C ALA A 124 -1.08 1.58 15.72
N LEU A 125 -2.31 1.15 15.43
CA LEU A 125 -2.85 -0.12 15.94
C LEU A 125 -2.48 -1.32 15.06
N GLY A 126 -2.33 -1.11 13.75
CA GLY A 126 -2.15 -2.16 12.76
C GLY A 126 -1.02 -3.14 13.09
N PRO A 127 0.23 -2.69 13.32
CA PRO A 127 1.34 -3.58 13.66
C PRO A 127 1.11 -4.42 14.92
N SER A 128 0.53 -3.81 15.96
CA SER A 128 0.23 -4.49 17.23
C SER A 128 -0.86 -5.55 17.06
N LEU A 129 -1.94 -5.22 16.35
CA LEU A 129 -3.01 -6.17 16.03
C LEU A 129 -2.50 -7.31 15.15
N PHE A 130 -1.62 -7.01 14.20
CA PHE A 130 -1.03 -8.01 13.31
C PHE A 130 -0.13 -9.00 14.06
N GLY A 131 0.71 -8.49 14.97
CA GLY A 131 1.55 -9.32 15.83
C GLY A 131 0.75 -10.16 16.81
N PHE A 132 -0.21 -9.56 17.52
CA PHE A 132 -1.10 -10.28 18.43
C PHE A 132 -1.92 -11.37 17.72
N GLY A 133 -2.39 -11.09 16.51
CA GLY A 133 -3.07 -12.08 15.67
C GLY A 133 -2.20 -13.30 15.40
N PHE A 134 -0.92 -13.11 15.07
CA PHE A 134 0.02 -14.22 14.92
C PHE A 134 0.18 -15.01 16.22
N ASP A 135 0.33 -14.34 17.36
CA ASP A 135 0.48 -15.01 18.65
C ASP A 135 -0.74 -15.86 19.03
N PHE A 136 -1.95 -15.41 18.66
CA PHE A 136 -3.20 -16.13 18.92
C PHE A 136 -3.43 -17.29 17.94
N PHE A 137 -3.33 -17.03 16.63
CA PHE A 137 -3.62 -18.03 15.60
C PHE A 137 -2.45 -18.97 15.29
N LYS A 138 -1.24 -18.64 15.75
CA LYS A 138 0.03 -19.30 15.39
C LYS A 138 0.25 -19.42 13.88
N SER A 139 -0.35 -18.50 13.12
CA SER A 139 -0.32 -18.44 11.67
C SER A 139 -0.47 -17.01 11.20
N TRP A 140 0.21 -16.67 10.10
CA TRP A 140 0.07 -15.37 9.44
C TRP A 140 -1.14 -15.30 8.51
N THR A 141 -1.71 -16.46 8.12
CA THR A 141 -2.78 -16.52 7.11
C THR A 141 -3.98 -15.64 7.46
N PRO A 142 -4.53 -15.62 8.68
CA PRO A 142 -5.66 -14.74 9.01
C PRO A 142 -5.31 -13.25 8.87
N GLY A 143 -4.10 -12.85 9.27
CA GLY A 143 -3.60 -11.49 9.09
C GLY A 143 -3.47 -11.13 7.61
N ILE A 144 -2.87 -12.00 6.80
CA ILE A 144 -2.71 -11.79 5.36
C ILE A 144 -4.07 -11.68 4.67
N LEU A 145 -5.04 -12.52 5.03
CA LEU A 145 -6.42 -12.43 4.51
C LEU A 145 -7.08 -11.10 4.91
N ALA A 146 -6.88 -10.64 6.15
CA ALA A 146 -7.36 -9.33 6.57
C ALA A 146 -6.72 -8.19 5.77
N LEU A 147 -5.41 -8.25 5.49
CA LEU A 147 -4.72 -7.29 4.62
C LEU A 147 -5.27 -7.32 3.19
N LEU A 148 -5.57 -8.50 2.65
CA LEU A 148 -6.17 -8.63 1.31
C LEU A 148 -7.55 -7.98 1.25
N ILE A 149 -8.40 -8.25 2.24
CA ILE A 149 -9.73 -7.66 2.35
C ILE A 149 -9.62 -6.14 2.45
N LEU A 150 -8.77 -5.62 3.34
CA LEU A 150 -8.54 -4.18 3.48
C LEU A 150 -8.01 -3.55 2.19
N THR A 151 -7.05 -4.19 1.52
CA THR A 151 -6.52 -3.75 0.23
C THR A 151 -7.61 -3.72 -0.85
N GLY A 152 -8.49 -4.72 -0.85
CA GLY A 152 -9.67 -4.77 -1.74
C GLY A 152 -10.66 -3.64 -1.47
N ILE A 153 -10.99 -3.37 -0.21
CA ILE A 153 -11.87 -2.26 0.20
C ILE A 153 -11.25 -0.91 -0.20
N MET A 154 -9.95 -0.72 0.05
CA MET A 154 -9.23 0.50 -0.33
C MET A 154 -9.24 0.67 -1.85
N THR A 155 -8.99 -0.39 -2.61
CA THR A 155 -9.03 -0.39 -4.07
C THR A 155 -10.42 0.02 -4.57
N ALA A 156 -11.48 -0.61 -4.06
CA ALA A 156 -12.85 -0.29 -4.44
C ALA A 156 -13.22 1.17 -4.10
N SER A 157 -12.84 1.64 -2.91
CA SER A 157 -13.05 3.02 -2.48
C SER A 157 -12.35 4.02 -3.40
N LEU A 158 -11.14 3.70 -3.85
CA LEU A 158 -10.35 4.57 -4.70
C LEU A 158 -10.94 4.66 -6.12
N PHE A 159 -11.43 3.56 -6.68
CA PHE A 159 -12.21 3.58 -7.92
C PHE A 159 -13.55 4.33 -7.79
N TYR A 160 -14.21 4.19 -6.64
CA TYR A 160 -15.45 4.91 -6.35
C TYR A 160 -15.20 6.42 -6.32
N ILE A 161 -14.17 6.87 -5.60
CA ILE A 161 -13.79 8.28 -5.50
C ILE A 161 -13.44 8.86 -6.86
N GLU A 162 -12.77 8.12 -7.74
CA GLU A 162 -12.36 8.62 -9.06
C GLU A 162 -13.55 8.94 -9.99
N LYS A 163 -14.75 8.41 -9.70
CA LYS A 163 -15.99 8.74 -10.44
C LYS A 163 -16.53 10.14 -10.16
N PHE A 164 -16.12 10.78 -9.06
CA PHE A 164 -16.61 12.10 -8.66
C PHE A 164 -15.64 13.20 -9.08
N ASP A 165 -16.15 14.26 -9.69
CA ASP A 165 -15.29 15.41 -10.03
C ASP A 165 -14.88 16.21 -8.78
N LYS A 166 -15.78 16.34 -7.80
CA LYS A 166 -15.56 17.01 -6.51
C LYS A 166 -16.18 16.21 -5.36
N ILE A 167 -15.53 16.27 -4.19
CA ILE A 167 -15.98 15.66 -2.94
C ILE A 167 -16.50 16.73 -1.96
N LEU A 168 -15.85 17.91 -1.94
CA LEU A 168 -16.20 19.08 -1.12
C LEU A 168 -16.07 20.36 -1.96
#